data_AF-A0A1D6IVL5-F1
#
_entry.id   AF-A0A1D6IVL5-F1
#
_cell.length_a   1.000
_cell.length_b   1.000
_cell.length_c   1.000
_cell.angle_alpha   90.00
_cell.angle_beta   90.00
_cell.angle_gamma   90.00
#
_symmetry.space_group_name_H-M   'P 1'
#
loop_
_entity.id
_entity.type
_entity.pdbx_description
1 polymer ?
#
loop_
_entity_poly.entity_id
_entity_poly.type
_entity_poly.pdbx_seq_one_letter_code
_entity_poly.pdbx_strand_id
1 'polypeptide(L)'
;MGALDCVLAMCGWECYGTRAQPMYILLGLGETLDRFIYIVNITIYWVICKHYQVERIAPGSLPSSMKEPVVLVVNKADGDEEVKAAGDNIVGVVLLQELPHLSHLGVRARQEKVVFVTCEDDDTIKNMRLLEGKHVRLGASSNNVDLSVVSNKDDCAAMSSEPSAGGDLFAQQFSLLTTDKKLELSEQKSYTSVANGMSGVLELSEASIESSGAKAAACGTLSVLSSMSNKVYNDQGTPAAFRVPAGAVIPFGSMEDALKKSGSLKSYTNLLERIETAQIENGELDSLSSKLQATVSLLSPSEEIIESLKKTFDQNVRLIVRSTANVEDLAGMSAAGLYESIPNVSLSDPRSFGAAVGQVWASLYTRRAILSRRAAGVPQRDAKMAVLVQEMLQPDLSFVLHTISPVDHDPKLVEAEVAPGLGETLASGTRGTPWRLSCHKLDGKVTTLAFANFSEELMVLNSGPTDGEMSRRTVDYSKKPLSVDATFREQFGQRLAAIGQYLEQKFGSAQDVEGCLVGPDIFIVQSRPQPQ
;
A
#
# COMPACT_ATOMS: atom_id res chain seq x y z
N MET A 1 16.80 -0.96 48.16
CA MET A 1 15.50 -0.57 48.78
C MET A 1 15.61 0.88 49.18
N GLY A 2 15.40 1.76 48.20
CA GLY A 2 15.64 3.19 48.32
C GLY A 2 14.46 3.94 47.72
N ALA A 3 14.19 5.10 48.33
CA ALA A 3 13.59 6.28 47.75
C ALA A 3 12.32 6.08 46.91
N LEU A 4 11.22 5.72 47.57
CA LEU A 4 9.87 6.15 47.21
C LEU A 4 9.37 6.96 48.41
N ASP A 5 9.62 8.27 48.41
CA ASP A 5 8.96 9.28 49.27
C ASP A 5 9.75 10.59 49.18
N CYS A 6 9.63 11.32 48.05
CA CYS A 6 10.00 12.75 47.96
C CYS A 6 9.67 13.40 46.60
N VAL A 7 8.45 13.28 46.05
CA VAL A 7 7.94 14.26 45.05
C VAL A 7 6.40 14.38 45.12
N LEU A 8 5.85 14.53 46.33
CA LEU A 8 4.44 14.90 46.55
C LEU A 8 4.39 16.10 47.51
N ALA A 9 4.90 17.24 47.05
CA ALA A 9 4.67 18.54 47.69
C ALA A 9 5.16 19.65 46.74
N MET A 10 4.26 20.24 45.95
CA MET A 10 4.26 21.65 45.55
C MET A 10 3.22 21.89 44.44
N CYS A 11 2.01 22.30 44.84
CA CYS A 11 1.32 23.51 44.38
C CYS A 11 -0.16 23.44 44.79
N GLY A 12 -0.61 24.54 45.41
CA GLY A 12 -1.85 24.63 46.18
C GLY A 12 -3.11 24.81 45.34
N TRP A 13 -4.23 24.58 46.03
CA TRP A 13 -5.60 24.79 45.56
C TRP A 13 -5.94 26.27 45.36
N GLU A 14 -6.80 26.57 44.38
CA GLU A 14 -7.87 27.56 44.53
C GLU A 14 -9.00 27.29 43.51
N CYS A 15 -10.20 27.01 44.01
CA CYS A 15 -11.43 26.84 43.23
C CYS A 15 -12.22 28.15 43.23
N TYR A 16 -12.52 28.74 42.06
CA TYR A 16 -13.72 29.56 41.83
C TYR A 16 -14.18 29.39 40.37
N GLY A 17 -15.48 29.13 40.18
CA GLY A 17 -16.03 28.49 38.98
C GLY A 17 -16.34 29.41 37.79
N THR A 18 -16.41 28.81 36.60
CA THR A 18 -17.60 28.72 35.74
C THR A 18 -17.25 28.03 34.41
N ARG A 19 -18.19 27.23 33.88
CA ARG A 19 -18.18 26.42 32.64
C ARG A 19 -17.38 25.11 32.67
N ALA A 20 -18.09 24.03 32.95
CA ALA A 20 -17.63 22.66 32.80
C ALA A 20 -17.37 22.30 31.31
N GLN A 21 -16.12 22.00 30.99
CA GLN A 21 -15.75 21.08 29.91
C GLN A 21 -15.47 19.70 30.54
N PRO A 22 -15.80 18.57 29.90
CA PRO A 22 -15.50 17.28 30.47
C PRO A 22 -14.00 16.99 30.38
N MET A 23 -13.36 17.06 31.54
CA MET A 23 -12.03 16.51 31.85
C MET A 23 -12.18 15.01 32.12
N TYR A 24 -11.34 14.19 31.49
CA TYR A 24 -11.36 12.73 31.62
C TYR A 24 -11.10 12.30 33.08
N ILE A 25 -12.04 11.53 33.63
CA ILE A 25 -11.93 10.86 34.93
C ILE A 25 -11.42 9.44 34.68
N LEU A 26 -10.32 9.06 35.35
CA LEU A 26 -9.93 7.66 35.55
C LEU A 26 -10.92 7.02 36.55
N LEU A 27 -11.66 6.00 36.12
CA LEU A 27 -12.38 5.09 37.02
C LEU A 27 -11.91 3.66 36.73
N GLY A 28 -11.48 2.99 37.80
CA GLY A 28 -11.12 1.59 37.79
C GLY A 28 -12.31 0.65 37.92
N LEU A 29 -12.05 -0.58 37.48
CA LEU A 29 -12.77 -1.84 37.74
C LEU A 29 -14.13 -2.00 37.07
N GLY A 30 -14.06 -2.21 35.75
CA GLY A 30 -14.97 -3.03 34.94
C GLY A 30 -14.15 -3.57 33.77
N GLU A 31 -13.91 -4.88 33.77
CA GLU A 31 -13.11 -5.72 32.85
C GLU A 31 -12.48 -5.02 31.62
N THR A 32 -11.16 -4.91 31.70
CA THR A 32 -10.20 -4.29 30.79
C THR A 32 -10.06 -5.05 29.45
N LEU A 33 -10.41 -4.40 28.35
CA LEU A 33 -9.85 -4.64 27.02
C LEU A 33 -9.30 -3.30 26.52
N ASP A 34 -8.09 -2.95 26.98
CA ASP A 34 -7.38 -1.75 26.57
C ASP A 34 -6.33 -2.13 25.51
N ARG A 35 -6.60 -1.68 24.26
CA ARG A 35 -5.66 -1.47 23.13
C ARG A 35 -5.09 -2.75 22.49
N PHE A 36 -4.50 -2.63 21.29
CA PHE A 36 -3.82 -3.70 20.52
C PHE A 36 -4.65 -4.52 19.52
N ILE A 37 -5.75 -3.95 19.04
CA ILE A 37 -6.51 -4.49 17.91
C ILE A 37 -6.74 -3.35 16.93
N TYR A 38 -6.22 -3.47 15.71
CA TYR A 38 -6.34 -2.42 14.68
C TYR A 38 -6.97 -2.97 13.41
N ILE A 39 -8.05 -2.33 12.95
CA ILE A 39 -8.89 -2.77 11.83
C ILE A 39 -8.63 -1.92 10.59
N VAL A 40 -8.41 -2.58 9.45
CA VAL A 40 -8.08 -1.91 8.18
C VAL A 40 -9.31 -1.68 7.27
N ASN A 41 -10.49 -2.19 7.62
CA ASN A 41 -11.75 -1.86 6.92
C ASN A 41 -12.99 -2.03 7.82
N ILE A 42 -13.89 -1.05 7.81
CA ILE A 42 -15.19 -1.09 8.48
C ILE A 42 -16.26 -1.36 7.42
N THR A 43 -16.77 -2.59 7.39
CA THR A 43 -18.20 -2.89 7.26
C THR A 43 -18.38 -4.40 7.44
N ILE A 44 -18.53 -4.87 8.68
CA ILE A 44 -19.25 -6.14 8.90
C ILE A 44 -20.20 -5.99 10.09
N TYR A 45 -21.49 -6.08 9.77
CA TYR A 45 -22.50 -6.49 10.72
C TYR A 45 -22.35 -7.99 10.95
N TRP A 46 -22.19 -8.38 12.21
CA TRP A 46 -22.17 -9.75 12.77
C TRP A 46 -22.17 -10.90 11.73
N VAL A 47 -20.99 -11.44 11.42
CA VAL A 47 -20.88 -12.66 10.61
C VAL A 47 -20.46 -13.83 11.48
N ILE A 48 -21.26 -14.90 11.43
CA ILE A 48 -20.89 -16.20 11.99
C ILE A 48 -19.95 -16.86 10.99
N CYS A 49 -18.74 -17.16 11.43
CA CYS A 49 -17.68 -17.66 10.60
C CYS A 49 -16.89 -18.74 11.33
N LYS A 50 -16.23 -19.62 10.57
CA LYS A 50 -15.38 -20.65 11.14
C LYS A 50 -13.98 -20.11 11.36
N HIS A 51 -13.43 -20.35 12.54
CA HIS A 51 -12.06 -19.98 12.87
C HIS A 51 -11.08 -21.03 12.36
N TYR A 52 -10.08 -20.62 11.58
CA TYR A 52 -9.05 -21.51 11.04
C TYR A 52 -7.66 -20.89 11.14
N GLN A 53 -6.67 -21.62 11.66
CA GLN A 53 -5.33 -21.10 11.86
C GLN A 53 -4.35 -21.65 10.82
N VAL A 54 -3.50 -20.77 10.27
CA VAL A 54 -2.47 -21.11 9.29
C VAL A 54 -1.16 -20.40 9.61
N GLU A 55 -0.05 -20.99 9.19
CA GLU A 55 1.26 -20.34 9.35
C GLU A 55 1.39 -19.11 8.45
N ARG A 56 0.93 -19.24 7.19
CA ARG A 56 0.92 -18.19 6.16
C ARG A 56 -0.30 -18.30 5.26
N ILE A 57 -0.68 -17.18 4.64
CA ILE A 57 -1.73 -17.15 3.63
C ILE A 57 -1.14 -17.65 2.30
N ALA A 58 -1.64 -18.79 1.82
CA ALA A 58 -1.21 -19.37 0.56
C ALA A 58 -2.39 -20.09 -0.15
N PRO A 59 -2.34 -20.24 -1.48
CA PRO A 59 -3.31 -21.08 -2.18
C PRO A 59 -3.33 -22.51 -1.63
N GLY A 60 -4.52 -23.01 -1.30
CA GLY A 60 -4.69 -24.34 -0.69
C GLY A 60 -4.53 -24.39 0.83
N SER A 61 -4.31 -23.25 1.51
CA SER A 61 -4.32 -23.18 2.97
C SER A 61 -5.69 -23.51 3.60
N LEU A 62 -6.78 -23.40 2.84
CA LEU A 62 -8.11 -23.87 3.24
C LEU A 62 -8.47 -25.19 2.53
N PRO A 63 -9.13 -26.15 3.23
CA PRO A 63 -9.66 -27.35 2.60
C PRO A 63 -10.70 -27.00 1.52
N SER A 64 -10.61 -27.62 0.35
CA SER A 64 -11.50 -27.37 -0.82
C SER A 64 -12.99 -27.64 -0.55
N SER A 65 -13.32 -28.32 0.57
CA SER A 65 -14.68 -28.61 1.02
C SER A 65 -15.33 -27.48 1.84
N MET A 66 -14.57 -26.44 2.21
CA MET A 66 -15.03 -25.36 3.08
C MET A 66 -15.62 -24.21 2.27
N LYS A 67 -16.96 -24.10 2.25
CA LYS A 67 -17.71 -23.03 1.54
C LYS A 67 -18.36 -22.01 2.48
N GLU A 68 -18.32 -22.24 3.79
CA GLU A 68 -18.84 -21.31 4.80
C GLU A 68 -17.89 -20.12 5.01
N PRO A 69 -18.35 -18.95 5.50
CA PRO A 69 -17.49 -17.82 5.82
C PRO A 69 -16.39 -18.18 6.83
N VAL A 70 -15.16 -17.75 6.60
CA VAL A 70 -13.99 -18.09 7.43
C VAL A 70 -13.29 -16.83 7.94
N VAL A 71 -12.88 -16.88 9.21
CA VAL A 71 -11.87 -15.97 9.77
C VAL A 71 -10.56 -16.74 9.88
N LEU A 72 -9.55 -16.23 9.18
CA LEU A 72 -8.25 -16.83 9.08
C LEU A 72 -7.30 -16.21 10.10
N VAL A 73 -6.78 -17.01 11.01
CA VAL A 73 -5.74 -16.57 11.95
C VAL A 73 -4.38 -16.96 11.39
N VAL A 74 -3.53 -15.96 11.18
CA VAL A 74 -2.27 -16.09 10.45
C VAL A 74 -1.12 -15.81 11.42
N ASN A 75 -0.18 -16.75 11.55
CA ASN A 75 0.94 -16.56 12.46
C ASN A 75 1.94 -15.51 11.96
N LYS A 76 2.23 -15.51 10.65
CA LYS A 76 3.22 -14.62 10.04
C LYS A 76 2.77 -14.14 8.67
N ALA A 77 3.15 -12.90 8.37
CA ALA A 77 3.01 -12.34 7.04
C ALA A 77 4.25 -11.52 6.68
N ASP A 78 4.70 -11.64 5.43
CA ASP A 78 5.78 -10.82 4.87
C ASP A 78 5.25 -9.56 4.18
N GLY A 79 3.95 -9.48 3.92
CA GLY A 79 3.33 -8.32 3.27
C GLY A 79 3.04 -8.54 1.79
N ASP A 80 3.40 -9.70 1.22
CA ASP A 80 3.21 -10.07 -0.19
C ASP A 80 2.06 -11.06 -0.42
N GLU A 81 1.38 -11.49 0.63
CA GLU A 81 0.32 -12.50 0.58
C GLU A 81 -1.01 -11.99 0.00
N GLU A 82 -1.61 -12.70 -0.95
CA GLU A 82 -2.97 -12.39 -1.42
C GLU A 82 -4.03 -12.86 -0.40
N VAL A 83 -4.87 -11.95 0.07
CA VAL A 83 -5.76 -12.20 1.22
C VAL A 83 -6.79 -13.28 0.91
N LYS A 84 -7.40 -13.25 -0.28
CA LYS A 84 -8.32 -14.28 -0.77
C LYS A 84 -7.68 -15.47 -1.49
N ALA A 85 -6.35 -15.54 -1.62
CA ALA A 85 -5.71 -16.68 -2.30
C ALA A 85 -6.00 -18.03 -1.61
N ALA A 86 -6.24 -18.01 -0.30
CA ALA A 86 -6.62 -19.21 0.43
C ALA A 86 -8.10 -19.61 0.20
N GLY A 87 -8.97 -18.69 -0.22
CA GLY A 87 -10.37 -18.95 -0.58
C GLY A 87 -11.24 -17.68 -0.62
N ASP A 88 -12.21 -17.63 -1.53
CA ASP A 88 -13.14 -16.49 -1.70
C ASP A 88 -14.09 -16.29 -0.49
N ASN A 89 -14.20 -17.30 0.36
CA ASN A 89 -15.04 -17.32 1.56
C ASN A 89 -14.36 -16.69 2.79
N ILE A 90 -13.17 -16.11 2.65
CA ILE A 90 -12.48 -15.40 3.73
C ILE A 90 -13.15 -14.04 3.94
N VAL A 91 -13.68 -13.84 5.14
CA VAL A 91 -14.33 -12.58 5.55
C VAL A 91 -13.50 -11.76 6.53
N GLY A 92 -12.52 -12.39 7.17
CA GLY A 92 -11.55 -11.70 8.02
C GLY A 92 -10.23 -12.43 8.16
N VAL A 93 -9.17 -11.67 8.42
CA VAL A 93 -7.82 -12.14 8.71
C VAL A 93 -7.35 -11.50 10.02
N VAL A 94 -6.88 -12.34 10.95
CA VAL A 94 -6.23 -11.90 12.17
C VAL A 94 -4.76 -12.31 12.12
N LEU A 95 -3.87 -11.36 11.89
CA LEU A 95 -2.43 -11.55 11.87
C LEU A 95 -1.87 -11.44 13.29
N LEU A 96 -1.16 -12.48 13.74
CA LEU A 96 -0.57 -12.57 15.08
C LEU A 96 0.82 -11.91 15.16
N GLN A 97 1.05 -10.90 14.33
CA GLN A 97 2.32 -10.19 14.14
C GLN A 97 2.03 -8.71 13.89
N GLU A 98 2.88 -7.81 14.42
CA GLU A 98 2.86 -6.38 14.08
C GLU A 98 3.18 -6.18 12.59
N LEU A 99 2.33 -5.42 11.90
CA LEU A 99 2.51 -5.02 10.52
C LEU A 99 1.97 -3.58 10.36
N PRO A 100 2.65 -2.68 9.62
CA PRO A 100 2.14 -1.33 9.35
C PRO A 100 0.73 -1.35 8.74
N HIS A 101 -0.14 -0.38 9.07
CA HIS A 101 -1.53 -0.38 8.60
C HIS A 101 -1.61 -0.18 7.09
N LEU A 102 -0.70 0.63 6.55
CA LEU A 102 -0.56 0.90 5.11
C LEU A 102 0.43 -0.02 4.42
N SER A 103 0.80 -1.13 5.07
CA SER A 103 1.51 -2.22 4.39
C SER A 103 0.71 -2.72 3.19
N HIS A 104 1.41 -3.30 2.22
CA HIS A 104 0.75 -3.89 1.05
C HIS A 104 -0.33 -4.90 1.44
N LEU A 105 -0.13 -5.73 2.47
CA LEU A 105 -1.15 -6.68 2.92
C LEU A 105 -2.40 -5.98 3.46
N GLY A 106 -2.24 -4.93 4.28
CA GLY A 106 -3.36 -4.14 4.81
C GLY A 106 -4.16 -3.46 3.70
N VAL A 107 -3.48 -2.79 2.77
CA VAL A 107 -4.11 -2.15 1.60
C VAL A 107 -4.90 -3.16 0.76
N ARG A 108 -4.32 -4.35 0.52
CA ARG A 108 -4.97 -5.39 -0.27
C ARG A 108 -6.20 -5.97 0.43
N ALA A 109 -6.13 -6.20 1.74
CA ALA A 109 -7.30 -6.64 2.50
C ALA A 109 -8.44 -5.63 2.41
N ARG A 110 -8.14 -4.33 2.48
CA ARG A 110 -9.13 -3.27 2.30
C ARG A 110 -9.79 -3.31 0.92
N GLN A 111 -8.98 -3.38 -0.14
CA GLN A 111 -9.47 -3.45 -1.53
C GLN A 111 -10.34 -4.69 -1.76
N GLU A 112 -10.00 -5.81 -1.12
CA GLU A 112 -10.76 -7.07 -1.19
C GLU A 112 -11.97 -7.12 -0.24
N LYS A 113 -12.19 -6.05 0.55
CA LYS A 113 -13.24 -5.92 1.58
C LYS A 113 -13.20 -7.04 2.62
N VAL A 114 -11.98 -7.41 3.03
CA VAL A 114 -11.73 -8.39 4.10
C VAL A 114 -11.33 -7.62 5.36
N VAL A 115 -11.94 -7.96 6.49
CA VAL A 115 -11.56 -7.38 7.79
C VAL A 115 -10.15 -7.86 8.12
N PHE A 116 -9.18 -6.95 8.17
CA PHE A 116 -7.81 -7.28 8.53
C PHE A 116 -7.47 -6.68 9.88
N VAL A 117 -6.96 -7.52 10.77
CA VAL A 117 -6.65 -7.20 12.16
C VAL A 117 -5.25 -7.68 12.48
N THR A 118 -4.44 -6.86 13.13
CA THR A 118 -3.19 -7.30 13.76
C THR A 118 -3.40 -7.40 15.27
N CYS A 119 -2.94 -8.49 15.89
CA CYS A 119 -3.03 -8.72 17.33
C CYS A 119 -1.64 -9.13 17.87
N GLU A 120 -1.22 -8.50 18.97
CA GLU A 120 0.07 -8.76 19.62
C GLU A 120 -0.04 -9.25 21.07
N ASP A 121 -1.23 -9.17 21.66
CA ASP A 121 -1.43 -9.57 23.05
C ASP A 121 -1.37 -11.09 23.19
N ASP A 122 -0.34 -11.60 23.86
CA ASP A 122 -0.09 -13.03 24.03
C ASP A 122 -1.28 -13.77 24.64
N ASP A 123 -2.03 -13.13 25.54
CA ASP A 123 -3.19 -13.74 26.19
C ASP A 123 -4.40 -13.81 25.26
N THR A 124 -4.64 -12.75 24.48
CA THR A 124 -5.62 -12.73 23.39
C THR A 124 -5.27 -13.77 22.31
N ILE A 125 -3.99 -13.88 21.94
CA ILE A 125 -3.49 -14.87 20.98
C ILE A 125 -3.74 -16.29 21.50
N LYS A 126 -3.42 -16.57 22.78
CA LYS A 126 -3.71 -17.88 23.40
C LYS A 126 -5.21 -18.18 23.38
N ASN A 127 -6.04 -17.20 23.71
CA ASN A 127 -7.49 -17.35 23.70
C ASN A 127 -8.03 -17.64 22.28
N MET A 128 -7.54 -16.93 21.26
CA MET A 128 -7.91 -17.18 19.85
C MET A 128 -7.50 -18.58 19.39
N ARG A 129 -6.32 -19.06 19.77
CA ARG A 129 -5.88 -20.44 19.45
C ARG A 129 -6.84 -21.50 20.00
N LEU A 130 -7.48 -21.25 21.14
CA LEU A 130 -8.48 -22.17 21.72
C LEU A 130 -9.82 -22.19 20.95
N LEU A 131 -9.99 -21.29 19.98
CA LEU A 131 -11.18 -21.19 19.14
C LEU A 131 -11.06 -21.93 17.81
N GLU A 132 -9.92 -22.59 17.55
CA GLU A 132 -9.69 -23.33 16.31
C GLU A 132 -10.82 -24.33 15.99
N GLY A 133 -11.37 -24.23 14.78
CA GLY A 133 -12.44 -25.09 14.28
C GLY A 133 -13.84 -24.74 14.80
N LYS A 134 -14.00 -23.77 15.71
CA LYS A 134 -15.30 -23.32 16.24
C LYS A 134 -15.93 -22.25 15.36
N HIS A 135 -17.26 -22.10 15.49
CA HIS A 135 -17.99 -20.97 14.95
C HIS A 135 -17.84 -19.77 15.89
N VAL A 136 -17.34 -18.68 15.33
CA VAL A 136 -17.11 -17.42 16.03
C VAL A 136 -17.91 -16.32 15.36
N ARG A 137 -18.29 -15.34 16.16
CA ARG A 137 -18.92 -14.09 15.74
C ARG A 137 -17.82 -13.04 15.71
N LEU A 138 -17.56 -12.50 14.51
CA LEU A 138 -16.62 -11.40 14.33
C LEU A 138 -17.41 -10.09 14.21
N GLY A 139 -17.16 -9.15 15.13
CA GLY A 139 -17.58 -7.76 15.04
C GLY A 139 -16.34 -6.86 14.95
N ALA A 140 -16.32 -5.91 14.03
CA ALA A 140 -15.20 -5.00 13.85
C ALA A 140 -15.70 -3.55 13.67
N SER A 141 -15.11 -2.62 14.42
CA SER A 141 -15.37 -1.17 14.38
C SER A 141 -14.05 -0.39 14.41
N SER A 142 -14.01 0.89 14.03
CA SER A 142 -12.77 1.71 14.05
C SER A 142 -11.97 1.62 15.36
N ASN A 143 -12.62 1.30 16.49
CA ASN A 143 -12.03 1.30 17.81
C ASN A 143 -11.96 -0.08 18.48
N ASN A 144 -12.59 -1.13 17.94
CA ASN A 144 -12.69 -2.42 18.62
C ASN A 144 -12.98 -3.61 17.67
N VAL A 145 -12.38 -4.78 17.95
CA VAL A 145 -12.80 -6.09 17.40
C VAL A 145 -13.35 -6.93 18.53
N ASP A 146 -14.57 -7.43 18.36
CA ASP A 146 -15.15 -8.47 19.21
C ASP A 146 -15.11 -9.83 18.49
N LEU A 147 -14.62 -10.85 19.19
CA LEU A 147 -14.53 -12.22 18.68
C LEU A 147 -15.10 -13.18 19.72
N SER A 148 -16.38 -13.53 19.58
CA SER A 148 -17.14 -14.32 20.56
C SER A 148 -17.57 -15.68 20.02
N VAL A 149 -17.55 -16.73 20.85
CA VAL A 149 -17.91 -18.09 20.43
C VAL A 149 -19.42 -18.24 20.33
N VAL A 150 -19.90 -18.84 19.24
CA VAL A 150 -21.32 -19.17 19.06
C VAL A 150 -21.54 -20.65 19.38
N SER A 151 -22.30 -20.92 20.45
CA SER A 151 -22.51 -22.29 20.98
C SER A 151 -23.72 -23.03 20.38
N ASN A 152 -24.64 -22.35 19.69
CA ASN A 152 -25.81 -22.97 19.05
C ASN A 152 -26.06 -22.46 17.62
N LYS A 153 -26.37 -23.38 16.69
CA LYS A 153 -26.79 -23.07 15.32
C LYS A 153 -28.18 -22.40 15.26
N ASP A 154 -28.96 -22.42 16.34
CA ASP A 154 -30.34 -21.92 16.37
C ASP A 154 -30.48 -20.42 16.74
N ASP A 155 -29.40 -19.75 17.17
CA ASP A 155 -29.37 -18.28 17.30
C ASP A 155 -29.18 -17.59 15.93
N CYS A 156 -29.12 -18.36 14.82
CA CYS A 156 -28.88 -17.85 13.47
C CYS A 156 -30.07 -17.11 12.82
N ALA A 157 -31.26 -17.09 13.44
CA ALA A 157 -32.48 -16.55 12.84
C ALA A 157 -33.17 -15.41 13.63
N ALA A 158 -32.67 -15.06 14.81
CA ALA A 158 -33.23 -13.97 15.61
C ALA A 158 -32.17 -12.89 15.78
N MET A 159 -32.52 -11.64 15.46
CA MET A 159 -31.73 -10.40 15.54
C MET A 159 -31.23 -9.79 14.21
N SER A 160 -31.94 -10.00 13.12
CA SER A 160 -32.09 -8.96 12.10
C SER A 160 -33.11 -7.91 12.60
N SER A 161 -32.72 -7.03 13.51
CA SER A 161 -33.52 -5.84 13.84
C SER A 161 -33.01 -4.65 13.03
N GLU A 162 -33.82 -4.22 12.06
CA GLU A 162 -33.69 -2.92 11.40
C GLU A 162 -33.65 -1.78 12.44
N PRO A 163 -32.96 -0.65 12.17
CA PRO A 163 -33.11 0.54 12.98
C PRO A 163 -34.51 1.13 12.78
N SER A 164 -35.20 1.39 13.88
CA SER A 164 -36.49 2.08 13.91
C SER A 164 -36.37 3.51 13.36
N ALA A 165 -37.24 3.80 12.39
CA ALA A 165 -37.72 5.08 11.88
C ALA A 165 -37.08 6.36 12.43
N GLY A 166 -36.33 7.04 11.56
CA GLY A 166 -35.86 8.41 11.76
C GLY A 166 -34.97 8.88 10.61
N GLY A 167 -35.53 9.08 9.42
CA GLY A 167 -34.77 9.62 8.29
C GLY A 167 -35.39 9.44 6.90
N ASP A 168 -36.71 9.45 6.80
CA ASP A 168 -37.41 9.38 5.51
C ASP A 168 -37.48 10.80 4.91
N LEU A 169 -36.43 11.21 4.18
CA LEU A 169 -36.44 12.42 3.34
C LEU A 169 -35.39 12.42 2.20
N PHE A 170 -34.55 11.39 2.06
CA PHE A 170 -33.56 11.31 0.98
C PHE A 170 -33.88 10.29 -0.13
N ALA A 171 -34.89 9.43 0.06
CA ALA A 171 -35.18 8.33 -0.87
C ALA A 171 -36.23 8.65 -1.97
N GLN A 172 -36.93 9.78 -1.91
CA GLN A 172 -38.00 10.11 -2.87
C GLN A 172 -37.61 11.02 -4.04
N GLN A 173 -36.35 11.45 -4.15
CA GLN A 173 -35.90 12.31 -5.27
C GLN A 173 -35.11 11.61 -6.38
N PHE A 174 -34.87 10.29 -6.29
CA PHE A 174 -34.07 9.55 -7.28
C PHE A 174 -34.82 8.44 -8.04
N SER A 175 -36.15 8.40 -8.00
CA SER A 175 -36.96 7.33 -8.63
C SER A 175 -37.75 7.77 -9.88
N LEU A 176 -37.52 8.97 -10.41
CA LEU A 176 -38.17 9.42 -11.65
C LEU A 176 -37.14 10.00 -12.60
N LEU A 177 -36.40 9.11 -13.28
CA LEU A 177 -35.76 9.32 -14.59
C LEU A 177 -35.12 8.00 -15.08
N THR A 178 -35.88 6.90 -15.03
CA THR A 178 -35.60 5.72 -15.86
C THR A 178 -36.57 5.75 -17.04
N THR A 179 -36.12 6.30 -18.15
CA THR A 179 -36.75 6.06 -19.45
C THR A 179 -35.69 5.52 -20.39
N ASP A 180 -36.04 4.39 -20.99
CA ASP A 180 -35.27 3.61 -21.95
C ASP A 180 -34.40 4.45 -22.90
N LYS A 181 -33.09 4.39 -22.69
CA LYS A 181 -32.12 4.50 -23.78
C LYS A 181 -31.11 3.36 -23.66
N LYS A 182 -31.38 2.35 -24.48
CA LYS A 182 -30.47 1.34 -24.99
C LYS A 182 -29.12 2.01 -25.30
N LEU A 183 -28.17 1.93 -24.36
CA LEU A 183 -26.79 2.34 -24.57
C LEU A 183 -26.13 1.25 -25.41
N GLU A 184 -25.93 1.58 -26.67
CA GLU A 184 -25.14 0.79 -27.60
C GLU A 184 -23.76 0.54 -27.00
N LEU A 185 -23.37 -0.74 -26.94
CA LEU A 185 -21.98 -1.14 -26.71
C LEU A 185 -21.12 -0.41 -27.74
N SER A 186 -20.43 0.63 -27.30
CA SER A 186 -19.35 1.22 -28.08
C SER A 186 -18.29 0.15 -28.26
N GLU A 187 -18.07 -0.20 -29.53
CA GLU A 187 -17.12 -1.18 -30.03
C GLU A 187 -15.81 -1.17 -29.24
N GLN A 188 -15.47 -2.34 -28.70
CA GLN A 188 -14.12 -2.66 -28.31
C GLN A 188 -13.20 -2.35 -29.49
N LYS A 189 -12.49 -1.22 -29.44
CA LYS A 189 -11.33 -1.02 -30.29
C LYS A 189 -10.33 -2.11 -29.92
N SER A 190 -10.23 -3.09 -30.80
CA SER A 190 -9.10 -3.98 -30.88
C SER A 190 -7.83 -3.14 -30.77
N TYR A 191 -6.97 -3.47 -29.82
CA TYR A 191 -5.62 -2.90 -29.70
C TYR A 191 -4.80 -3.36 -30.90
N THR A 192 -5.10 -2.78 -32.06
CA THR A 192 -4.36 -2.91 -33.29
C THR A 192 -3.21 -1.93 -33.21
N SER A 193 -2.04 -2.47 -32.84
CA SER A 193 -0.72 -1.99 -33.22
C SER A 193 -0.57 -0.46 -33.36
N VAL A 194 -0.32 0.24 -32.26
CA VAL A 194 0.60 1.39 -32.32
C VAL A 194 2.02 0.82 -32.40
N ALA A 195 2.29 0.16 -33.52
CA ALA A 195 3.63 -0.16 -33.97
C ALA A 195 4.14 1.07 -34.72
N ASN A 196 4.45 2.13 -33.98
CA ASN A 196 5.31 3.20 -34.46
C ASN A 196 6.44 3.32 -33.44
N GLY A 197 7.65 2.99 -33.88
CA GLY A 197 8.82 2.76 -33.03
C GLY A 197 9.17 3.95 -32.15
N MET A 198 8.68 3.96 -30.92
CA MET A 198 9.24 4.76 -29.84
C MET A 198 10.47 4.04 -29.31
N SER A 199 11.53 3.97 -30.14
CA SER A 199 12.80 3.32 -29.82
C SER A 199 13.68 4.22 -28.93
N GLY A 200 13.12 4.73 -27.83
CA GLY A 200 13.78 5.71 -26.98
C GLY A 200 13.22 5.77 -25.57
N VAL A 201 14.00 6.40 -24.69
CA VAL A 201 13.60 6.74 -23.33
C VAL A 201 12.67 7.95 -23.38
N LEU A 202 11.62 7.94 -22.57
CA LEU A 202 10.73 9.09 -22.38
C LEU A 202 11.16 9.89 -21.17
N GLU A 203 11.11 11.21 -21.28
CA GLU A 203 11.16 12.08 -20.10
C GLU A 203 9.90 11.89 -19.27
N LEU A 204 9.99 12.09 -17.94
CA LEU A 204 8.82 11.95 -17.06
C LEU A 204 7.62 12.80 -17.50
N SER A 205 7.86 14.01 -18.01
CA SER A 205 6.79 14.91 -18.49
C SER A 205 6.09 14.41 -19.76
N GLU A 206 6.68 13.48 -20.49
CA GLU A 206 6.13 12.88 -21.72
C GLU A 206 5.41 11.55 -21.44
N ALA A 207 5.53 11.02 -20.22
CA ALA A 207 4.92 9.75 -19.83
C ALA A 207 3.38 9.86 -19.79
N SER A 208 2.70 8.99 -20.53
CA SER A 208 1.25 8.83 -20.49
C SER A 208 0.86 7.42 -20.01
N ILE A 209 -0.43 7.22 -19.73
CA ILE A 209 -0.97 5.90 -19.35
C ILE A 209 -0.78 4.91 -20.51
N GLU A 210 -0.99 5.37 -21.75
CA GLU A 210 -0.90 4.56 -22.96
C GLU A 210 0.54 4.19 -23.33
N SER A 211 1.50 5.07 -23.04
CA SER A 211 2.92 4.81 -23.36
C SER A 211 3.64 4.03 -22.27
N SER A 212 3.23 4.21 -21.01
CA SER A 212 4.07 3.87 -19.86
C SER A 212 3.32 3.48 -18.59
N GLY A 213 2.00 3.44 -18.58
CA GLY A 213 1.22 3.07 -17.40
C GLY A 213 0.99 4.23 -16.43
N ALA A 214 0.10 4.00 -15.47
CA ALA A 214 -0.44 5.04 -14.61
C ALA A 214 0.59 5.60 -13.61
N LYS A 215 1.45 4.75 -13.04
CA LYS A 215 2.50 5.20 -12.10
C LYS A 215 3.46 6.21 -12.74
N ALA A 216 3.97 5.90 -13.93
CA ALA A 216 4.86 6.81 -14.65
C ALA A 216 4.15 8.12 -15.05
N ALA A 217 2.92 8.04 -15.56
CA ALA A 217 2.12 9.21 -15.90
C ALA A 217 1.83 10.10 -14.68
N ALA A 218 1.53 9.49 -13.53
CA ALA A 218 1.33 10.20 -12.27
C ALA A 218 2.62 10.89 -11.80
N CYS A 219 3.79 10.24 -11.93
CA CYS A 219 5.08 10.85 -11.63
C CYS A 219 5.40 12.04 -12.55
N GLY A 220 5.06 11.93 -13.83
CA GLY A 220 5.13 13.06 -14.78
C GLY A 220 4.28 14.25 -14.34
N THR A 221 3.04 13.98 -13.94
CA THR A 221 2.13 15.00 -13.40
C THR A 221 2.68 15.64 -12.12
N LEU A 222 3.17 14.82 -11.19
CA LEU A 222 3.80 15.28 -9.95
C LEU A 222 5.00 16.19 -10.21
N SER A 223 5.84 15.87 -11.19
CA SER A 223 6.97 16.71 -11.58
C SER A 223 6.51 18.12 -11.96
N VAL A 224 5.46 18.23 -12.79
CA VAL A 224 4.87 19.52 -13.16
C VAL A 224 4.29 20.25 -11.94
N LEU A 225 3.53 19.55 -11.09
CA LEU A 225 2.94 20.13 -9.88
C LEU A 225 3.99 20.64 -8.89
N SER A 226 5.11 19.92 -8.74
CA SER A 226 6.21 20.30 -7.84
C SER A 226 6.80 21.67 -8.19
N SER A 227 6.89 22.01 -9.49
CA SER A 227 7.40 23.30 -9.97
C SER A 227 6.51 24.48 -9.55
N MET A 228 5.21 24.23 -9.38
CA MET A 228 4.21 25.22 -8.96
C MET A 228 4.07 25.28 -7.43
N SER A 229 4.38 24.16 -6.74
CA SER A 229 4.13 23.96 -5.31
C SER A 229 4.79 25.01 -4.40
N ASN A 230 5.95 25.53 -4.79
CA ASN A 230 6.70 26.56 -4.04
C ASN A 230 5.94 27.89 -3.87
N LYS A 231 4.93 28.14 -4.71
CA LYS A 231 4.11 29.37 -4.66
C LYS A 231 2.73 29.12 -4.03
N VAL A 232 2.47 27.91 -3.58
CA VAL A 232 1.18 27.50 -3.01
C VAL A 232 1.31 27.44 -1.49
N TYR A 233 0.40 28.11 -0.82
CA TYR A 233 0.30 28.15 0.62
C TYR A 233 -1.13 27.79 1.02
N ASN A 234 -1.28 27.09 2.15
CA ASN A 234 -2.60 26.92 2.74
C ASN A 234 -3.04 28.21 3.47
N ASP A 235 -4.27 28.20 4.01
CA ASP A 235 -4.85 29.37 4.70
C ASP A 235 -4.06 29.80 5.95
N GLN A 236 -3.24 28.90 6.53
CA GLN A 236 -2.35 29.18 7.66
C GLN A 236 -0.97 29.71 7.24
N GLY A 237 -0.71 29.87 5.94
CA GLY A 237 0.59 30.31 5.42
C GLY A 237 1.66 29.21 5.40
N THR A 238 1.29 27.94 5.55
CA THR A 238 2.20 26.81 5.40
C THR A 238 2.40 26.50 3.91
N PRO A 239 3.65 26.43 3.41
CA PRO A 239 3.90 26.12 2.01
C PRO A 239 3.55 24.66 1.70
N ALA A 240 2.87 24.43 0.58
CA ALA A 240 2.64 23.10 0.01
C ALA A 240 3.85 22.63 -0.83
N ALA A 241 5.06 23.12 -0.51
CA ALA A 241 6.26 22.90 -1.30
C ALA A 241 6.77 21.46 -1.17
N PHE A 242 6.94 20.79 -2.30
CA PHE A 242 7.56 19.48 -2.39
C PHE A 242 8.40 19.37 -3.67
N ARG A 243 9.25 18.35 -3.71
CA ARG A 243 10.08 17.99 -4.87
C ARG A 243 9.70 16.61 -5.38
N VAL A 244 10.12 16.30 -6.60
CA VAL A 244 9.99 14.97 -7.20
C VAL A 244 11.39 14.54 -7.65
N PRO A 245 11.82 13.31 -7.35
CA PRO A 245 13.13 12.83 -7.80
C PRO A 245 13.18 12.81 -9.34
N ALA A 246 14.36 13.09 -9.90
CA ALA A 246 14.57 13.00 -11.34
C ALA A 246 14.21 11.59 -11.83
N GLY A 247 13.62 11.49 -13.01
CA GLY A 247 13.18 10.20 -13.55
C GLY A 247 13.04 10.20 -15.06
N ALA A 248 13.02 9.00 -15.61
CA ALA A 248 12.84 8.71 -17.01
C ALA A 248 12.15 7.35 -17.19
N VAL A 249 11.57 7.10 -18.35
CA VAL A 249 10.76 5.90 -18.58
C VAL A 249 11.25 5.12 -19.78
N ILE A 250 11.40 3.81 -19.60
CA ILE A 250 11.52 2.85 -20.69
C ILE A 250 10.09 2.42 -21.06
N PRO A 251 9.58 2.81 -22.23
CA PRO A 251 8.15 2.68 -22.56
C PRO A 251 7.73 1.23 -22.86
N PHE A 252 6.42 1.01 -22.95
CA PHE A 252 5.86 -0.26 -23.42
C PHE A 252 6.41 -0.63 -24.81
N GLY A 253 6.56 -1.94 -25.07
CA GLY A 253 7.17 -2.44 -26.31
C GLY A 253 8.68 -2.68 -26.21
N SER A 254 9.36 -2.03 -25.25
CA SER A 254 10.82 -2.19 -25.07
C SER A 254 11.23 -3.63 -24.73
N MET A 255 10.44 -4.32 -23.90
CA MET A 255 10.64 -5.73 -23.57
C MET A 255 10.45 -6.62 -24.80
N GLU A 256 9.40 -6.37 -25.59
CA GLU A 256 9.12 -7.10 -26.82
C GLU A 256 10.22 -6.92 -27.87
N ASP A 257 10.79 -5.72 -27.96
CA ASP A 257 11.92 -5.46 -28.85
C ASP A 257 13.20 -6.13 -28.36
N ALA A 258 13.43 -6.21 -27.04
CA ALA A 258 14.51 -7.02 -26.46
C ALA A 258 14.32 -8.51 -26.77
N LEU A 259 13.10 -9.04 -26.66
CA LEU A 259 12.76 -10.44 -27.03
C LEU A 259 12.98 -10.73 -28.51
N LYS A 260 12.71 -9.78 -29.40
CA LYS A 260 12.99 -9.90 -30.84
C LYS A 260 14.50 -9.95 -31.08
N LYS A 261 15.26 -9.04 -30.47
CA LYS A 261 16.73 -8.95 -30.62
C LYS A 261 17.45 -10.18 -30.06
N SER A 262 16.97 -10.77 -28.96
CA SER A 262 17.55 -11.99 -28.38
C SER A 262 17.19 -13.27 -29.15
N GLY A 263 16.22 -13.21 -30.07
CA GLY A 263 15.67 -14.38 -30.76
C GLY A 263 14.75 -15.25 -29.87
N SER A 264 14.46 -14.82 -28.64
CA SER A 264 13.63 -15.58 -27.68
C SER A 264 12.12 -15.40 -27.90
N LEU A 265 11.70 -14.47 -28.76
CA LEU A 265 10.28 -14.13 -28.97
C LEU A 265 9.39 -15.36 -29.23
N LYS A 266 9.79 -16.27 -30.12
CA LYS A 266 8.99 -17.46 -30.45
C LYS A 266 8.80 -18.40 -29.25
N SER A 267 9.87 -18.60 -28.47
CA SER A 267 9.83 -19.43 -27.25
C SER A 267 8.94 -18.78 -26.20
N TYR A 268 9.09 -17.47 -26.01
CA TYR A 268 8.27 -16.68 -25.10
C TYR A 268 6.78 -16.76 -25.47
N THR A 269 6.41 -16.54 -26.74
CA THR A 269 5.01 -16.62 -27.18
C THR A 269 4.42 -18.02 -26.95
N ASN A 270 5.17 -19.09 -27.20
CA ASN A 270 4.70 -20.45 -26.94
C ASN A 270 4.46 -20.70 -25.44
N LEU A 271 5.36 -20.25 -24.57
CA LEU A 271 5.19 -20.35 -23.12
C LEU A 271 3.97 -19.57 -22.64
N LEU A 272 3.77 -18.36 -23.20
CA LEU A 272 2.63 -17.50 -22.90
C LEU A 272 1.30 -18.13 -23.32
N GLU A 273 1.22 -18.75 -24.50
CA GLU A 273 0.01 -19.47 -24.95
C GLU A 273 -0.32 -20.63 -24.01
N ARG A 274 0.68 -21.42 -23.62
CA ARG A 274 0.50 -22.57 -22.73
C ARG A 274 0.09 -22.15 -21.32
N ILE A 275 0.61 -21.03 -20.83
CA ILE A 275 0.31 -20.57 -19.48
C ILE A 275 -1.11 -20.00 -19.36
N GLU A 276 -1.83 -19.71 -20.44
CA GLU A 276 -3.24 -19.31 -20.35
C GLU A 276 -4.12 -20.44 -19.81
N THR A 277 -3.84 -21.69 -20.21
CA THR A 277 -4.67 -22.87 -19.88
C THR A 277 -4.03 -23.80 -18.83
N ALA A 278 -2.86 -23.45 -18.31
CA ALA A 278 -2.09 -24.31 -17.40
C ALA A 278 -2.82 -24.56 -16.08
N GLN A 279 -2.81 -25.82 -15.62
CA GLN A 279 -3.46 -26.22 -14.38
C GLN A 279 -2.60 -25.89 -13.15
N ILE A 280 -3.27 -25.60 -12.03
CA ILE A 280 -2.60 -25.29 -10.76
C ILE A 280 -2.18 -26.57 -10.03
N GLU A 281 -3.05 -27.60 -9.97
CA GLU A 281 -2.85 -28.75 -9.06
C GLU A 281 -1.61 -29.58 -9.37
N ASN A 282 -1.19 -29.64 -10.64
CA ASN A 282 -0.06 -30.46 -11.09
C ASN A 282 1.27 -29.70 -11.15
N GLY A 283 1.33 -28.45 -10.65
CA GLY A 283 2.54 -27.60 -10.70
C GLY A 283 2.94 -27.15 -12.12
N GLU A 284 2.08 -27.35 -13.13
CA GLU A 284 2.33 -26.96 -14.51
C GLU A 284 2.50 -25.44 -14.64
N LEU A 285 1.59 -24.68 -14.00
CA LEU A 285 1.65 -23.23 -13.95
C LEU A 285 2.99 -22.75 -13.39
N ASP A 286 3.47 -23.36 -12.30
CA ASP A 286 4.72 -22.96 -11.64
C ASP A 286 5.94 -23.24 -12.52
N SER A 287 5.94 -24.38 -13.23
CA SER A 287 6.98 -24.69 -14.22
C SER A 287 7.00 -23.69 -15.37
N LEU A 288 5.83 -23.34 -15.91
CA LEU A 288 5.71 -22.38 -17.01
C LEU A 288 6.04 -20.96 -16.58
N SER A 289 5.57 -20.54 -15.41
CA SER A 289 5.89 -19.26 -14.78
C SER A 289 7.41 -19.13 -14.59
N SER A 290 8.06 -20.15 -14.02
CA SER A 290 9.51 -20.14 -13.82
C SER A 290 10.28 -20.05 -15.14
N LYS A 291 9.82 -20.74 -16.20
CA LYS A 291 10.44 -20.67 -17.53
C LYS A 291 10.24 -19.30 -18.19
N LEU A 292 9.06 -18.70 -18.06
CA LEU A 292 8.80 -17.34 -18.54
C LEU A 292 9.70 -16.34 -17.83
N GLN A 293 9.74 -16.37 -16.49
CA GLN A 293 10.60 -15.51 -15.69
C GLN A 293 12.06 -15.66 -16.09
N ALA A 294 12.58 -16.90 -16.20
CA ALA A 294 13.95 -17.14 -16.62
C ALA A 294 14.27 -16.66 -18.05
N THR A 295 13.29 -16.71 -18.96
CA THR A 295 13.45 -16.21 -20.33
C THR A 295 13.52 -14.68 -20.34
N VAL A 296 12.67 -14.03 -19.55
CA VAL A 296 12.53 -12.56 -19.53
C VAL A 296 13.62 -11.90 -18.69
N SER A 297 14.07 -12.53 -17.60
CA SER A 297 15.11 -11.98 -16.71
C SER A 297 16.49 -11.89 -17.35
N LEU A 298 16.74 -12.68 -18.40
CA LEU A 298 17.96 -12.63 -19.21
C LEU A 298 17.96 -11.49 -20.23
N LEU A 299 16.85 -10.77 -20.40
CA LEU A 299 16.78 -9.62 -21.27
C LEU A 299 17.47 -8.40 -20.64
N SER A 300 17.83 -7.45 -21.49
CA SER A 300 18.38 -6.16 -21.07
C SER A 300 17.89 -5.08 -22.02
N PRO A 301 17.78 -3.82 -21.56
CA PRO A 301 17.48 -2.70 -22.44
C PRO A 301 18.59 -2.54 -23.49
N SER A 302 18.27 -1.93 -24.63
CA SER A 302 19.25 -1.67 -25.68
C SER A 302 20.32 -0.68 -25.22
N GLU A 303 21.49 -0.72 -25.85
CA GLU A 303 22.57 0.25 -25.60
C GLU A 303 22.09 1.69 -25.82
N GLU A 304 21.26 1.93 -26.84
CA GLU A 304 20.62 3.21 -27.12
C GLU A 304 19.78 3.73 -25.94
N ILE A 305 19.02 2.85 -25.28
CA ILE A 305 18.23 3.19 -24.09
C ILE A 305 19.16 3.58 -22.94
N ILE A 306 20.19 2.77 -22.67
CA ILE A 306 21.16 3.03 -21.60
C ILE A 306 21.89 4.36 -21.84
N GLU A 307 22.28 4.64 -23.07
CA GLU A 307 22.98 5.87 -23.44
C GLU A 307 22.08 7.09 -23.39
N SER A 308 20.79 6.94 -23.69
CA SER A 308 19.79 8.00 -23.47
C SER A 308 19.60 8.28 -21.98
N LEU A 309 19.50 7.24 -21.12
CA LEU A 309 19.38 7.42 -19.67
C LEU A 309 20.61 8.14 -19.08
N LYS A 310 21.82 7.85 -19.58
CA LYS A 310 23.05 8.55 -19.17
C LYS A 310 23.08 10.04 -19.50
N LYS A 311 22.18 10.54 -20.35
CA LYS A 311 22.01 11.97 -20.61
C LYS A 311 21.05 12.63 -19.63
N THR A 312 20.12 11.87 -19.06
CA THR A 312 19.15 12.34 -18.07
C THR A 312 19.70 12.33 -16.65
N PHE A 313 20.53 11.34 -16.33
CA PHE A 313 21.04 11.11 -14.98
C PHE A 313 22.55 11.34 -14.88
N ASP A 314 22.99 11.87 -13.74
CA ASP A 314 24.42 11.93 -13.40
C ASP A 314 25.01 10.51 -13.26
N GLN A 315 26.27 10.31 -13.66
CA GLN A 315 26.87 8.96 -13.68
C GLN A 315 27.03 8.29 -12.30
N ASN A 316 27.07 9.09 -11.24
CA ASN A 316 27.27 8.61 -9.87
C ASN A 316 25.98 8.51 -9.06
N VAL A 317 24.83 8.85 -9.67
CA VAL A 317 23.55 8.80 -8.97
C VAL A 317 23.11 7.34 -8.83
N ARG A 318 22.59 6.98 -7.66
CA ARG A 318 21.90 5.70 -7.49
C ARG A 318 20.50 5.83 -8.03
N LEU A 319 20.03 4.78 -8.70
CA LEU A 319 18.71 4.73 -9.28
C LEU A 319 17.90 3.59 -8.65
N ILE A 320 16.59 3.69 -8.79
CA ILE A 320 15.63 2.62 -8.55
C ILE A 320 14.89 2.34 -9.88
N VAL A 321 14.71 1.06 -10.17
CA VAL A 321 14.02 0.57 -11.37
C VAL A 321 12.65 0.07 -10.92
N ARG A 322 11.59 0.83 -11.18
CA ARG A 322 10.23 0.55 -10.73
C ARG A 322 9.38 -0.02 -11.86
N SER A 323 8.60 -1.04 -11.55
CA SER A 323 7.56 -1.55 -12.45
C SER A 323 6.46 -0.52 -12.68
N THR A 324 5.98 -0.47 -13.92
CA THR A 324 4.74 0.20 -14.28
C THR A 324 4.06 -0.54 -15.44
N ALA A 325 3.11 -1.41 -15.09
CA ALA A 325 2.33 -2.18 -16.04
C ALA A 325 0.98 -1.55 -16.37
N ASN A 326 0.47 -1.82 -17.57
CA ASN A 326 -0.85 -1.36 -18.04
C ASN A 326 -2.04 -2.03 -17.32
N VAL A 327 -1.77 -3.03 -16.49
CA VAL A 327 -2.76 -3.88 -15.80
C VAL A 327 -2.65 -3.75 -14.27
N GLU A 328 -1.97 -2.71 -13.76
CA GLU A 328 -1.85 -2.47 -12.32
C GLU A 328 -3.14 -1.92 -11.70
N ASP A 329 -3.82 -0.98 -12.34
CA ASP A 329 -4.95 -0.27 -11.73
C ASP A 329 -6.32 -0.71 -12.26
N LEU A 330 -6.46 -1.97 -12.67
CA LEU A 330 -7.73 -2.49 -13.15
C LEU A 330 -8.72 -2.69 -11.99
N ALA A 331 -9.97 -2.27 -12.19
CA ALA A 331 -11.03 -2.41 -11.19
C ALA A 331 -11.19 -3.87 -10.76
N GLY A 332 -11.02 -4.14 -9.45
CA GLY A 332 -11.07 -5.48 -8.88
C GLY A 332 -9.72 -6.20 -8.76
N MET A 333 -8.61 -5.59 -9.19
CA MET A 333 -7.25 -6.11 -8.98
C MET A 333 -6.56 -5.39 -7.83
N SER A 334 -5.97 -6.18 -6.94
CA SER A 334 -5.19 -5.73 -5.79
C SER A 334 -3.70 -5.66 -6.17
N ALA A 335 -3.30 -4.63 -6.90
CA ALA A 335 -1.94 -4.56 -7.48
C ALA A 335 -0.87 -4.01 -6.54
N ALA A 336 -1.21 -3.65 -5.31
CA ALA A 336 -0.22 -3.21 -4.32
C ALA A 336 0.84 -4.31 -4.13
N GLY A 337 2.09 -3.95 -4.40
CA GLY A 337 3.23 -4.87 -4.34
C GLY A 337 3.11 -6.11 -5.24
N LEU A 338 2.43 -6.02 -6.40
CA LEU A 338 2.30 -7.18 -7.31
C LEU A 338 3.54 -7.42 -8.17
N TYR A 339 4.26 -6.35 -8.49
CA TYR A 339 5.43 -6.35 -9.37
C TYR A 339 6.64 -5.76 -8.66
N GLU A 340 7.82 -6.11 -9.17
CA GLU A 340 9.09 -5.78 -8.51
C GLU A 340 9.48 -4.31 -8.69
N SER A 341 10.23 -3.79 -7.73
CA SER A 341 11.01 -2.56 -7.84
C SER A 341 12.42 -2.85 -7.34
N ILE A 342 13.43 -2.64 -8.17
CA ILE A 342 14.82 -2.98 -7.85
C ILE A 342 15.56 -1.69 -7.45
N PRO A 343 15.86 -1.48 -6.16
CA PRO A 343 16.57 -0.29 -5.70
C PRO A 343 18.06 -0.40 -6.00
N ASN A 344 18.82 0.62 -5.63
CA ASN A 344 20.28 0.53 -5.54
C ASN A 344 20.99 0.04 -6.83
N VAL A 345 20.62 0.62 -7.97
CA VAL A 345 21.27 0.34 -9.26
C VAL A 345 22.06 1.55 -9.75
N SER A 346 22.96 1.35 -10.71
CA SER A 346 23.74 2.43 -11.33
C SER A 346 23.94 2.20 -12.82
N LEU A 347 23.87 3.27 -13.62
CA LEU A 347 24.19 3.26 -15.04
C LEU A 347 25.70 3.10 -15.33
N SER A 348 26.55 3.28 -14.31
CA SER A 348 28.00 3.01 -14.40
C SER A 348 28.32 1.51 -14.43
N ASP A 349 27.39 0.65 -14.02
CA ASP A 349 27.42 -0.79 -14.24
C ASP A 349 26.23 -1.24 -15.12
N PRO A 350 26.36 -1.14 -16.46
CA PRO A 350 25.30 -1.50 -17.39
C PRO A 350 24.80 -2.94 -17.26
N ARG A 351 25.63 -3.87 -16.75
CA ARG A 351 25.24 -5.27 -16.58
C ARG A 351 24.29 -5.43 -15.40
N SER A 352 24.64 -4.85 -14.25
CA SER A 352 23.77 -4.83 -13.07
C SER A 352 22.45 -4.10 -13.37
N PHE A 353 22.54 -2.92 -14.01
CA PHE A 353 21.36 -2.16 -14.44
C PHE A 353 20.47 -2.97 -15.41
N GLY A 354 21.07 -3.61 -16.41
CA GLY A 354 20.33 -4.45 -17.37
C GLY A 354 19.64 -5.64 -16.71
N ALA A 355 20.32 -6.29 -15.76
CA ALA A 355 19.74 -7.37 -14.97
C ALA A 355 18.56 -6.89 -14.12
N ALA A 356 18.66 -5.70 -13.51
CA ALA A 356 17.55 -5.11 -12.74
C ALA A 356 16.32 -4.83 -13.62
N VAL A 357 16.51 -4.26 -14.81
CA VAL A 357 15.41 -4.06 -15.78
C VAL A 357 14.81 -5.40 -16.23
N GLY A 358 15.65 -6.41 -16.49
CA GLY A 358 15.21 -7.76 -16.81
C GLY A 358 14.37 -8.39 -15.70
N GLN A 359 14.75 -8.21 -14.43
CA GLN A 359 13.98 -8.67 -13.28
C GLN A 359 12.62 -7.96 -13.17
N VAL A 360 12.58 -6.64 -13.37
CA VAL A 360 11.31 -5.89 -13.38
C VAL A 360 10.38 -6.40 -14.49
N TRP A 361 10.90 -6.64 -15.70
CA TRP A 361 10.11 -7.25 -16.78
C TRP A 361 9.65 -8.67 -16.42
N ALA A 362 10.54 -9.49 -15.85
CA ALA A 362 10.22 -10.85 -15.45
C ALA A 362 9.14 -10.90 -14.36
N SER A 363 9.05 -9.86 -13.51
CA SER A 363 8.05 -9.77 -12.46
C SER A 363 6.61 -9.81 -12.99
N LEU A 364 6.39 -9.47 -14.27
CA LEU A 364 5.10 -9.70 -14.92
C LEU A 364 4.64 -11.14 -14.78
N TYR A 365 5.54 -12.11 -14.79
CA TYR A 365 5.22 -13.54 -14.87
C TYR A 365 5.49 -14.29 -13.57
N THR A 366 5.53 -13.59 -12.43
CA THR A 366 5.46 -14.27 -11.13
C THR A 366 4.17 -15.08 -11.05
N ARG A 367 4.20 -16.17 -10.28
CA ARG A 367 3.00 -16.99 -10.03
C ARG A 367 1.82 -16.12 -9.60
N ARG A 368 2.08 -15.20 -8.66
CA ARG A 368 1.10 -14.27 -8.11
C ARG A 368 0.50 -13.37 -9.20
N ALA A 369 1.34 -12.71 -9.99
CA ALA A 369 0.87 -11.84 -11.08
C ALA A 369 0.02 -12.58 -12.12
N ILE A 370 0.39 -13.82 -12.46
CA ILE A 370 -0.38 -14.65 -13.40
C ILE A 370 -1.76 -14.98 -12.83
N LEU A 371 -1.82 -15.45 -11.58
CA LEU A 371 -3.07 -15.80 -10.91
C LEU A 371 -3.99 -14.60 -10.72
N SER A 372 -3.44 -13.46 -10.30
CA SER A 372 -4.17 -12.21 -10.15
C SER A 372 -4.84 -11.79 -11.47
N ARG A 373 -4.10 -11.85 -12.59
CA ARG A 373 -4.66 -11.57 -13.91
C ARG A 373 -5.71 -12.59 -14.36
N ARG A 374 -5.52 -13.88 -14.08
CA ARG A 374 -6.54 -14.91 -14.35
C ARG A 374 -7.83 -14.65 -13.59
N ALA A 375 -7.74 -14.30 -12.31
CA ALA A 375 -8.89 -13.95 -11.49
C ALA A 375 -9.64 -12.73 -12.03
N ALA A 376 -8.92 -11.75 -12.57
CA ALA A 376 -9.48 -10.57 -13.23
C ALA A 376 -9.96 -10.81 -14.67
N GLY A 377 -9.79 -12.02 -15.22
CA GLY A 377 -10.13 -12.33 -16.61
C GLY A 377 -9.24 -11.63 -17.64
N VAL A 378 -8.05 -11.20 -17.25
CA VAL A 378 -7.07 -10.51 -18.10
C VAL A 378 -6.13 -11.56 -18.72
N PRO A 379 -6.09 -11.69 -20.06
CA PRO A 379 -5.14 -12.56 -20.74
C PRO A 379 -3.69 -12.14 -20.41
N GLN A 380 -2.81 -13.13 -20.22
CA GLN A 380 -1.40 -12.89 -19.94
C GLN A 380 -0.70 -12.14 -21.08
N ARG A 381 -1.19 -12.32 -22.33
CA ARG A 381 -0.67 -11.64 -23.52
C ARG A 381 -0.90 -10.13 -23.57
N ASP A 382 -1.92 -9.65 -22.87
CA ASP A 382 -2.34 -8.25 -22.88
C ASP A 382 -1.58 -7.42 -21.82
N ALA A 383 -0.89 -8.08 -20.90
CA ALA A 383 -0.02 -7.45 -19.94
C ALA A 383 1.26 -6.92 -20.61
N LYS A 384 1.54 -5.64 -20.41
CA LYS A 384 2.71 -4.91 -20.88
C LYS A 384 3.38 -4.22 -19.69
N MET A 385 4.71 -4.24 -19.66
CA MET A 385 5.51 -3.60 -18.61
C MET A 385 6.38 -2.52 -19.23
N ALA A 386 6.18 -1.29 -18.77
CA ALA A 386 7.13 -0.21 -18.89
C ALA A 386 7.95 -0.15 -17.59
N VAL A 387 9.03 0.59 -17.62
CA VAL A 387 9.95 0.69 -16.48
C VAL A 387 10.22 2.14 -16.17
N LEU A 388 9.84 2.56 -14.97
CA LEU A 388 10.15 3.87 -14.43
C LEU A 388 11.54 3.80 -13.77
N VAL A 389 12.51 4.51 -14.34
CA VAL A 389 13.85 4.68 -13.76
C VAL A 389 13.86 6.01 -13.02
N GLN A 390 14.17 5.99 -11.74
CA GLN A 390 14.10 7.19 -10.90
C GLN A 390 15.33 7.30 -10.00
N GLU A 391 15.71 8.52 -9.66
CA GLU A 391 16.74 8.78 -8.65
C GLU A 391 16.35 8.11 -7.31
N MET A 392 17.26 7.32 -6.76
CA MET A 392 17.11 6.66 -5.47
C MET A 392 17.54 7.61 -4.36
N LEU A 393 16.56 8.19 -3.68
CA LEU A 393 16.80 9.10 -2.56
C LEU A 393 17.33 8.35 -1.32
N GLN A 394 18.05 9.08 -0.45
CA GLN A 394 18.48 8.63 0.87
C GLN A 394 17.78 9.44 1.96
N PRO A 395 16.53 9.07 2.28
CA PRO A 395 15.73 9.81 3.22
C PRO A 395 16.10 9.54 4.68
N ASP A 396 15.89 10.55 5.52
CA ASP A 396 15.88 10.44 6.97
C ASP A 396 14.61 9.73 7.46
N LEU A 397 13.48 10.04 6.79
CA LEU A 397 12.15 9.51 7.04
C LEU A 397 11.43 9.25 5.71
N SER A 398 10.67 8.18 5.64
CA SER A 398 9.71 7.91 4.56
C SER A 398 8.28 7.95 5.09
N PHE A 399 7.30 8.26 4.26
CA PHE A 399 5.91 8.28 4.67
C PHE A 399 4.95 7.80 3.57
N VAL A 400 3.82 7.28 4.02
CA VAL A 400 2.59 7.15 3.23
C VAL A 400 1.55 8.10 3.82
N LEU A 401 0.89 8.87 2.98
CA LEU A 401 -0.06 9.91 3.34
C LEU A 401 -1.39 9.66 2.63
N HIS A 402 -2.46 9.54 3.41
CA HIS A 402 -3.83 9.50 2.91
C HIS A 402 -4.49 10.86 3.09
N THR A 403 -5.10 11.39 2.02
CA THR A 403 -5.74 12.71 2.10
C THR A 403 -7.15 12.68 2.65
N ILE A 404 -7.74 11.51 2.85
CA ILE A 404 -8.92 11.32 3.69
C ILE A 404 -8.56 10.29 4.76
N SER A 405 -9.01 10.51 5.99
CA SER A 405 -8.77 9.56 7.08
C SER A 405 -9.21 8.14 6.68
N PRO A 406 -8.32 7.14 6.70
CA PRO A 406 -8.67 5.75 6.38
C PRO A 406 -9.49 5.08 7.47
N VAL A 407 -9.62 5.68 8.67
CA VAL A 407 -10.29 5.08 9.83
C VAL A 407 -11.72 5.56 9.98
N ASP A 408 -11.94 6.87 9.96
CA ASP A 408 -13.26 7.50 10.19
C ASP A 408 -13.80 8.24 8.96
N HIS A 409 -13.04 8.24 7.85
CA HIS A 409 -13.40 8.88 6.59
C HIS A 409 -13.63 10.40 6.69
N ASP A 410 -13.06 11.09 7.69
CA ASP A 410 -13.12 12.55 7.76
C ASP A 410 -12.30 13.18 6.61
N PRO A 411 -12.94 13.90 5.66
CA PRO A 411 -12.24 14.52 4.54
C PRO A 411 -11.42 15.76 4.94
N LYS A 412 -11.53 16.23 6.20
CA LYS A 412 -10.75 17.35 6.71
C LYS A 412 -9.38 16.94 7.24
N LEU A 413 -9.16 15.65 7.44
CA LEU A 413 -7.92 15.11 7.96
C LEU A 413 -7.07 14.54 6.84
N VAL A 414 -5.77 14.75 6.93
CA VAL A 414 -4.78 13.88 6.30
C VAL A 414 -4.16 13.01 7.39
N GLU A 415 -3.92 11.75 7.08
CA GLU A 415 -3.25 10.82 7.99
C GLU A 415 -1.98 10.29 7.36
N ALA A 416 -0.88 10.36 8.11
CA ALA A 416 0.43 9.93 7.67
C ALA A 416 0.96 8.79 8.55
N GLU A 417 1.38 7.71 7.91
CA GLU A 417 2.26 6.71 8.52
C GLU A 417 3.70 7.02 8.10
N VAL A 418 4.59 7.16 9.08
CA VAL A 418 5.98 7.55 8.86
C VAL A 418 6.92 6.48 9.42
N ALA A 419 7.99 6.17 8.69
CA ALA A 419 9.03 5.25 9.08
C ALA A 419 10.42 5.88 8.95
N PRO A 420 11.42 5.37 9.68
CA PRO A 420 12.80 5.79 9.53
C PRO A 420 13.41 5.19 8.25
N GLY A 421 14.26 5.96 7.57
CA GLY A 421 14.94 5.50 6.35
C GLY A 421 13.99 5.36 5.17
N LEU A 422 14.21 4.31 4.36
CA LEU A 422 13.52 4.06 3.10
C LEU A 422 12.05 3.64 3.29
N GLY A 423 11.23 3.96 2.27
CA GLY A 423 9.79 3.64 2.22
C GLY A 423 9.49 2.14 2.27
N GLU A 424 10.44 1.33 1.84
CA GLU A 424 10.39 -0.12 1.96
C GLU A 424 10.21 -0.56 3.42
N THR A 425 10.67 0.22 4.42
CA THR A 425 10.40 -0.06 5.84
C THR A 425 8.89 -0.11 6.15
N LEU A 426 8.07 0.68 5.46
CA LEU A 426 6.60 0.63 5.56
C LEU A 426 6.00 -0.49 4.71
N ALA A 427 6.58 -0.73 3.53
CA ALA A 427 6.01 -1.63 2.53
C ALA A 427 6.33 -3.12 2.76
N SER A 428 7.55 -3.44 3.23
CA SER A 428 8.12 -4.80 3.24
C SER A 428 7.83 -5.61 4.50
N GLY A 429 6.70 -5.32 5.18
CA GLY A 429 6.30 -6.03 6.39
C GLY A 429 7.34 -5.99 7.53
N THR A 430 8.22 -4.97 7.54
CA THR A 430 9.21 -4.81 8.61
C THR A 430 8.50 -4.73 9.95
N ARG A 431 8.88 -5.61 10.87
CA ARG A 431 8.23 -5.69 12.18
C ARG A 431 8.38 -4.37 12.94
N GLY A 432 7.24 -3.82 13.30
CA GLY A 432 7.11 -2.63 14.12
C GLY A 432 5.92 -1.78 13.68
N THR A 433 5.72 -0.70 14.40
CA THR A 433 4.69 0.30 14.21
C THR A 433 5.33 1.58 13.68
N PRO A 434 4.66 2.27 12.75
CA PRO A 434 5.10 3.57 12.27
C PRO A 434 4.70 4.69 13.24
N TRP A 435 5.31 5.86 13.10
CA TRP A 435 4.74 7.06 13.68
C TRP A 435 3.46 7.36 12.91
N ARG A 436 2.40 7.73 13.64
CA ARG A 436 1.13 8.12 13.03
C ARG A 436 0.79 9.55 13.39
N LEU A 437 0.57 10.36 12.37
CA LEU A 437 0.16 11.75 12.51
C LEU A 437 -1.19 11.94 11.85
N SER A 438 -2.14 12.53 12.58
CA SER A 438 -3.40 13.03 12.03
C SER A 438 -3.33 14.54 12.00
N CYS A 439 -3.45 15.12 10.80
CA CYS A 439 -3.22 16.53 10.56
C CYS A 439 -4.44 17.14 9.88
N HIS A 440 -5.02 18.15 10.49
CA HIS A 440 -6.22 18.79 9.95
C HIS A 440 -5.84 19.85 8.90
N LYS A 441 -6.48 19.78 7.73
CA LYS A 441 -6.12 20.54 6.52
C LYS A 441 -6.29 22.06 6.68
N LEU A 442 -7.23 22.51 7.51
CA LEU A 442 -7.65 23.92 7.57
C LEU A 442 -7.04 24.71 8.73
N ASP A 443 -7.06 24.15 9.93
CA ASP A 443 -6.58 24.83 11.15
C ASP A 443 -5.12 24.47 11.48
N GLY A 444 -4.51 23.55 10.74
CA GLY A 444 -3.13 23.14 10.93
C GLY A 444 -2.88 22.35 12.21
N LYS A 445 -3.93 21.88 12.91
CA LYS A 445 -3.77 21.08 14.12
C LYS A 445 -3.18 19.73 13.77
N VAL A 446 -2.10 19.36 14.46
CA VAL A 446 -1.43 18.06 14.32
C VAL A 446 -1.56 17.27 15.61
N THR A 447 -2.01 16.01 15.48
CA THR A 447 -2.12 15.07 16.59
C THR A 447 -1.23 13.87 16.32
N THR A 448 -0.35 13.53 17.26
CA THR A 448 0.42 12.28 17.22
C THR A 448 -0.46 11.16 17.75
N LEU A 449 -0.83 10.23 16.87
CA LEU A 449 -1.65 9.07 17.22
C LEU A 449 -0.80 7.89 17.72
N ALA A 450 0.43 7.76 17.23
CA ALA A 450 1.37 6.71 17.64
C ALA A 450 2.83 7.15 17.43
N PHE A 451 3.72 6.58 18.25
CA PHE A 451 5.17 6.64 18.05
C PHE A 451 5.67 5.33 17.45
N ALA A 452 6.72 5.40 16.62
CA ALA A 452 7.29 4.21 16.00
C ALA A 452 8.14 3.36 16.96
N ASN A 453 8.23 2.06 16.65
CA ASN A 453 9.05 1.08 17.38
C ASN A 453 9.78 0.06 16.48
N PHE A 454 9.94 0.32 15.18
CA PHE A 454 10.78 -0.50 14.29
C PHE A 454 12.16 -0.77 14.89
N SER A 455 12.58 -2.04 14.83
CA SER A 455 13.90 -2.46 15.31
C SER A 455 15.02 -2.04 14.36
N GLU A 456 14.74 -2.04 13.05
CA GLU A 456 15.69 -1.73 11.98
C GLU A 456 15.06 -0.76 10.96
N GLU A 457 15.88 0.11 10.38
CA GLU A 457 15.56 0.92 9.20
C GLU A 457 16.29 0.38 7.98
N LEU A 458 15.68 0.52 6.80
CA LEU A 458 16.30 0.20 5.52
C LEU A 458 16.98 1.43 4.93
N MET A 459 18.19 1.24 4.38
CA MET A 459 18.95 2.30 3.73
C MET A 459 19.81 1.75 2.58
N VAL A 460 20.18 2.63 1.65
CA VAL A 460 21.21 2.35 0.63
C VAL A 460 22.48 3.13 0.99
N LEU A 461 23.66 2.48 0.97
CA LEU A 461 24.94 3.12 1.32
C LEU A 461 25.64 3.65 0.07
N ASN A 462 25.89 4.97 -0.02
CA ASN A 462 26.54 5.58 -1.20
C ASN A 462 27.90 4.98 -1.60
N SER A 463 28.67 4.47 -0.65
CA SER A 463 29.97 3.83 -0.89
C SER A 463 29.90 2.31 -1.06
N GLY A 464 28.70 1.72 -1.00
CA GLY A 464 28.49 0.27 -1.13
C GLY A 464 28.38 -0.18 -2.59
N PRO A 465 28.23 -1.49 -2.84
CA PRO A 465 27.90 -1.99 -4.18
C PRO A 465 26.55 -1.46 -4.68
N THR A 466 26.35 -1.51 -5.99
CA THR A 466 25.09 -1.22 -6.70
C THR A 466 24.54 -2.53 -7.25
N ASP A 467 24.14 -3.40 -6.33
CA ASP A 467 23.81 -4.81 -6.54
C ASP A 467 22.31 -5.09 -6.41
N GLY A 468 21.48 -4.06 -6.28
CA GLY A 468 20.04 -4.24 -6.04
C GLY A 468 19.66 -4.33 -4.56
N GLU A 469 20.62 -4.36 -3.64
CA GLU A 469 20.36 -4.68 -2.23
C GLU A 469 20.25 -3.44 -1.33
N MET A 470 19.53 -3.62 -0.22
CA MET A 470 19.39 -2.63 0.85
C MET A 470 20.12 -3.09 2.10
N SER A 471 20.66 -2.14 2.86
CA SER A 471 21.29 -2.39 4.16
C SER A 471 20.30 -2.13 5.29
N ARG A 472 20.35 -2.97 6.33
CA ARG A 472 19.57 -2.78 7.55
C ARG A 472 20.44 -2.12 8.62
N ARG A 473 19.85 -1.22 9.40
CA ARG A 473 20.51 -0.65 10.59
C ARG A 473 19.54 -0.54 11.74
N THR A 474 20.02 -0.81 12.95
CA THR A 474 19.24 -0.60 14.18
C THR A 474 18.85 0.88 14.31
N VAL A 475 17.57 1.12 14.61
CA VAL A 475 17.04 2.47 14.77
C VAL A 475 17.39 3.02 16.15
N ASP A 476 17.92 4.24 16.19
CA ASP A 476 18.13 5.00 17.43
C ASP A 476 17.10 6.13 17.54
N TYR A 477 15.98 5.84 18.20
CA TYR A 477 14.87 6.79 18.37
C TYR A 477 15.23 8.04 19.16
N SER A 478 16.28 7.99 19.99
CA SER A 478 16.72 9.18 20.74
C SER A 478 17.27 10.28 19.84
N LYS A 479 17.64 9.93 18.60
CA LYS A 479 18.17 10.84 17.58
C LYS A 479 17.15 11.21 16.51
N LYS A 480 15.96 10.60 16.48
CA LYS A 480 14.95 10.86 15.47
C LYS A 480 14.08 12.06 15.92
N PRO A 481 14.08 13.20 15.20
CA PRO A 481 13.32 14.40 15.62
C PRO A 481 11.83 14.12 15.80
N LEU A 482 11.26 13.22 14.99
CA LEU A 482 9.85 12.82 15.11
C LEU A 482 9.53 12.18 16.47
N SER A 483 10.50 11.56 17.16
CA SER A 483 10.29 11.04 18.51
C SER A 483 10.51 12.09 19.61
N VAL A 484 11.56 12.90 19.50
CA VAL A 484 12.02 13.74 20.62
C VAL A 484 11.60 15.20 20.55
N ASP A 485 11.17 15.70 19.39
CA ASP A 485 10.86 17.11 19.17
C ASP A 485 9.39 17.30 18.75
N ALA A 486 8.60 17.88 19.65
CA ALA A 486 7.18 18.15 19.42
C ALA A 486 6.95 19.24 18.37
N THR A 487 7.81 20.26 18.32
CA THR A 487 7.72 21.35 17.35
C THR A 487 8.03 20.84 15.95
N PHE A 488 9.05 19.99 15.82
CA PHE A 488 9.34 19.32 14.54
C PHE A 488 8.13 18.50 14.06
N ARG A 489 7.51 17.69 14.94
CA ARG A 489 6.32 16.90 14.58
C ARG A 489 5.17 17.79 14.09
N GLU A 490 4.90 18.89 14.77
CA GLU A 490 3.85 19.83 14.40
C GLU A 490 4.12 20.46 13.04
N GLN A 491 5.32 20.99 12.82
CA GLN A 491 5.70 21.60 11.54
C GLN A 491 5.69 20.59 10.39
N PHE A 492 6.18 19.38 10.62
CA PHE A 492 6.18 18.32 9.63
C PHE A 492 4.75 17.92 9.25
N GLY A 493 3.88 17.69 10.24
CA GLY A 493 2.46 17.37 10.00
C GLY A 493 1.71 18.49 9.27
N GLN A 494 1.97 19.75 9.59
CA GLN A 494 1.38 20.90 8.90
C GLN A 494 1.80 20.95 7.42
N ARG A 495 3.07 20.66 7.11
CA ARG A 495 3.56 20.58 5.73
C ARG A 495 2.90 19.43 4.97
N LEU A 496 2.76 18.26 5.59
CA LEU A 496 2.05 17.12 4.99
C LEU A 496 0.58 17.45 4.71
N ALA A 497 -0.11 18.16 5.62
CA ALA A 497 -1.48 18.62 5.40
C ALA A 497 -1.59 19.58 4.20
N ALA A 498 -0.69 20.55 4.10
CA ALA A 498 -0.67 21.49 2.97
C ALA A 498 -0.40 20.78 1.63
N ILE A 499 0.57 19.85 1.59
CA ILE A 499 0.88 19.06 0.40
C ILE A 499 -0.31 18.15 0.04
N GLY A 500 -0.87 17.41 1.00
CA GLY A 500 -2.00 16.52 0.78
C GLY A 500 -3.23 17.26 0.25
N GLN A 501 -3.56 18.42 0.82
CA GLN A 501 -4.64 19.28 0.32
C GLN A 501 -4.37 19.75 -1.11
N TYR A 502 -3.14 20.18 -1.42
CA TYR A 502 -2.78 20.63 -2.76
C TYR A 502 -2.89 19.50 -3.79
N LEU A 503 -2.38 18.31 -3.49
CA LEU A 503 -2.44 17.15 -4.38
C LEU A 503 -3.89 16.71 -4.60
N GLU A 504 -4.70 16.59 -3.54
CA GLU A 504 -6.12 16.23 -3.62
C GLU A 504 -6.90 17.21 -4.53
N GLN A 505 -6.66 18.51 -4.40
CA GLN A 505 -7.30 19.51 -5.27
C GLN A 505 -6.87 19.40 -6.73
N LYS A 506 -5.60 19.05 -7.00
CA LYS A 506 -5.07 18.96 -8.36
C LYS A 506 -5.44 17.67 -9.07
N PHE A 507 -5.51 16.57 -8.34
CA PHE A 507 -5.98 15.28 -8.86
C PHE A 507 -7.51 15.15 -8.84
N GLY A 508 -8.22 15.98 -8.07
CA GLY A 508 -9.68 16.03 -8.05
C GLY A 508 -10.35 14.90 -7.24
N SER A 509 -9.56 14.10 -6.52
CA SER A 509 -10.03 13.01 -5.66
C SER A 509 -9.04 12.78 -4.51
N ALA A 510 -9.49 12.05 -3.49
CA ALA A 510 -8.64 11.63 -2.38
C ALA A 510 -7.41 10.88 -2.90
N GLN A 511 -6.24 11.14 -2.34
CA GLN A 511 -4.96 10.57 -2.77
C GLN A 511 -4.31 9.71 -1.70
N ASP A 512 -3.67 8.65 -2.17
CA ASP A 512 -2.71 7.83 -1.46
C ASP A 512 -1.31 8.19 -1.99
N VAL A 513 -0.53 8.86 -1.16
CA VAL A 513 0.71 9.55 -1.53
C VAL A 513 1.89 8.92 -0.82
N GLU A 514 2.89 8.50 -1.58
CA GLU A 514 4.16 8.01 -1.04
C GLU A 514 5.21 9.11 -1.17
N GLY A 515 5.96 9.36 -0.11
CA GLY A 515 6.99 10.40 -0.10
C GLY A 515 8.05 10.16 0.97
N CYS A 516 9.01 11.07 1.03
CA CYS A 516 10.08 11.01 2.00
C CYS A 516 10.63 12.40 2.34
N LEU A 517 11.38 12.47 3.43
CA LEU A 517 12.09 13.66 3.90
C LEU A 517 13.58 13.43 3.72
N VAL A 518 14.23 14.28 2.93
CA VAL A 518 15.68 14.30 2.74
C VAL A 518 16.20 15.64 3.23
N GLY A 519 16.83 15.66 4.41
CA GLY A 519 17.16 16.93 5.07
C GLY A 519 15.88 17.74 5.35
N PRO A 520 15.77 19.01 4.90
CA PRO A 520 14.57 19.82 5.09
C PRO A 520 13.49 19.60 4.01
N ASP A 521 13.85 18.99 2.88
CA ASP A 521 13.01 18.92 1.68
C ASP A 521 12.12 17.67 1.72
N ILE A 522 10.82 17.86 1.44
CA ILE A 522 9.88 16.76 1.25
C ILE A 522 9.87 16.40 -0.24
N PHE A 523 10.07 15.13 -0.53
CA PHE A 523 9.95 14.56 -1.86
C PHE A 523 8.69 13.70 -1.94
N ILE A 524 7.94 13.84 -3.02
CA ILE A 524 6.85 12.93 -3.37
C ILE A 524 7.34 12.00 -4.46
N VAL A 525 7.28 10.70 -4.19
CA VAL A 525 7.78 9.66 -5.11
C VAL A 525 6.65 8.99 -5.88
N GLN A 526 5.42 9.01 -5.35
CA GLN A 526 4.24 8.46 -6.01
C GLN A 526 2.96 9.10 -5.46
N SER A 527 1.93 9.18 -6.30
CA SER A 527 0.56 9.51 -5.90
C SER A 527 -0.40 8.68 -6.74
N ARG A 528 -1.44 8.14 -6.10
CA ARG A 528 -2.52 7.41 -6.76
C ARG A 528 -3.85 7.73 -6.08
N PRO A 529 -5.00 7.51 -6.74
CA PRO A 529 -6.30 7.63 -6.09
C PRO A 529 -6.37 6.75 -4.83
N GLN A 530 -6.83 7.34 -3.72
CA GLN A 530 -7.01 6.61 -2.47
C GLN A 530 -8.15 5.59 -2.64
N PRO A 531 -7.95 4.31 -2.29
CA PRO A 531 -9.04 3.33 -2.26
C PRO A 531 -10.15 3.78 -1.31
N GLN A 532 -11.41 3.69 -1.75
CA GLN A 532 -12.57 4.00 -0.92
C GLN A 532 -12.81 2.89 0.10
#